data_AF-A0A6M1ZK85-F1
#
_entry.id   AF-A0A6M1ZK85-F1
#
_cell.length_a   1.000
_cell.length_b   1.000
_cell.length_c   1.000
_cell.angle_alpha   90.00
_cell.angle_beta   90.00
_cell.angle_gamma   90.00
#
_symmetry.space_group_name_H-M   'P 1'
#
loop_
_entity.id
_entity.type
_entity.pdbx_description
1 polymer ?
#
loop_
_entity_poly.entity_id
_entity_poly.type
_entity_poly.pdbx_seq_one_letter_code
_entity_poly.pdbx_strand_id
1 'polypeptide(L)'
;GENARQNIITFEMEGTTIPHEIIVDYDGAKLLMKPAPEGKGVVAGSCTRSVLELAGLRDVVTKNLGSNNRINQVKATFKGLLSLRNRKKTLAKRGRG
;
A
#
# COMPACT_ATOMS: atom_id res chain seq x y z
N GLY A 1 2.73 23.60 -17.35
CA GLY A 1 1.78 22.66 -16.70
C GLY A 1 2.47 21.31 -16.53
N GLU A 2 3.34 21.20 -15.52
CA GLU A 2 4.48 20.25 -15.59
C GLU A 2 4.77 19.47 -14.29
N ASN A 3 3.94 19.53 -13.25
CA ASN A 3 4.26 18.89 -11.96
C ASN A 3 3.80 17.42 -11.84
N ALA A 4 3.69 16.67 -12.94
CA ALA A 4 3.15 15.31 -12.93
C ALA A 4 4.21 14.20 -13.06
N ARG A 5 5.51 14.48 -12.95
CA ARG A 5 6.57 13.51 -13.31
C ARG A 5 7.55 13.08 -12.22
N GLN A 6 7.45 13.53 -10.97
CA GLN A 6 8.58 13.35 -10.03
C GLN A 6 8.37 12.49 -8.79
N ASN A 7 7.21 11.83 -8.61
CA ASN A 7 7.03 10.85 -7.54
C ASN A 7 6.65 9.48 -8.12
N ILE A 8 7.57 8.87 -8.86
CA ILE A 8 7.47 7.47 -9.23
C ILE A 8 7.81 6.66 -7.99
N ILE A 9 6.81 5.96 -7.45
CA ILE A 9 6.92 5.19 -6.23
C ILE A 9 7.09 3.73 -6.63
N THR A 10 8.30 3.21 -6.50
CA THR A 10 8.57 1.78 -6.71
C THR A 10 8.29 1.02 -5.43
N PHE A 11 7.33 0.12 -5.46
CA PHE A 11 7.00 -0.79 -4.37
C PHE A 11 7.06 -2.23 -4.86
N GLU A 12 7.17 -3.19 -3.92
CA GLU A 12 7.19 -4.61 -4.27
C GLU A 12 5.77 -5.18 -4.23
N MET A 13 5.35 -5.72 -5.38
CA MET A 13 4.07 -6.37 -5.60
C MET A 13 4.28 -7.83 -5.97
N GLU A 14 3.29 -8.68 -5.67
CA GLU A 14 3.29 -10.10 -6.02
C GLU A 14 2.11 -10.36 -6.95
N GLY A 15 2.40 -10.54 -8.24
CA GLY A 15 1.37 -10.67 -9.27
C GLY A 15 0.50 -9.42 -9.37
N THR A 16 -0.74 -9.51 -8.88
CA THR A 16 -1.74 -8.42 -8.88
C THR A 16 -2.06 -7.88 -7.48
N THR A 17 -1.38 -8.38 -6.43
CA THR A 17 -1.63 -8.05 -5.02
C THR A 17 -0.36 -7.63 -4.27
N ILE A 18 -0.51 -7.29 -3.00
CA ILE A 18 0.60 -6.99 -2.08
C ILE A 18 1.22 -8.29 -1.55
N PRO A 19 2.54 -8.34 -1.26
CA PRO A 19 3.20 -9.56 -0.83
C PRO A 19 2.85 -10.04 0.59
N HIS A 20 2.40 -9.14 1.47
CA HIS A 20 2.02 -9.45 2.85
C HIS A 20 1.07 -8.39 3.39
N GLU A 21 0.36 -8.70 4.47
CA GLU A 21 -0.45 -7.72 5.17
C GLU A 21 0.42 -6.71 5.94
N ILE A 22 0.00 -5.45 5.92
CA ILE A 22 0.67 -4.36 6.62
C ILE A 22 -0.33 -3.47 7.34
N ILE A 23 0.08 -2.95 8.49
CA ILE A 23 -0.63 -1.88 9.19
C ILE A 23 0.25 -0.66 9.13
N VAL A 24 -0.29 0.43 8.61
CA VAL A 24 0.40 1.71 8.51
C VAL A 24 -0.33 2.75 9.32
N ASP A 25 0.42 3.55 10.07
CA ASP A 25 -0.08 4.75 10.72
C ASP A 25 0.54 5.99 10.06
N TYR A 26 -0.27 7.02 9.90
CA TYR A 26 0.18 8.34 9.49
C TYR A 26 -0.70 9.40 10.13
N ASP A 27 -0.13 10.18 11.05
CA ASP A 27 -0.78 11.37 11.61
C ASP A 27 -2.21 11.08 12.12
N GLY A 28 -2.34 10.05 12.96
CA GLY A 28 -3.63 9.58 13.52
C GLY A 28 -4.49 8.71 12.60
N ALA A 29 -4.22 8.67 11.28
CA ALA A 29 -4.87 7.73 10.37
C ALA A 29 -4.16 6.37 10.41
N LYS A 30 -4.88 5.32 10.83
CA LYS A 30 -4.38 3.93 10.79
C LYS A 30 -5.09 3.18 9.69
N LEU A 31 -4.33 2.63 8.74
CA LEU A 31 -4.84 1.87 7.62
C LEU A 31 -4.23 0.47 7.63
N LEU A 32 -5.09 -0.53 7.60
CA LEU A 32 -4.72 -1.92 7.39
C LEU A 32 -4.82 -2.23 5.89
N MET A 33 -3.80 -2.84 5.30
CA MET A 33 -3.84 -3.41 3.96
C MET A 33 -3.55 -4.89 4.03
N LYS A 34 -4.37 -5.70 3.36
CA LYS A 34 -4.24 -7.15 3.30
C LYS A 34 -4.22 -7.62 1.84
N PRO A 35 -3.40 -8.62 1.52
CA PRO A 35 -3.47 -9.26 0.21
C PRO A 35 -4.84 -9.90 0.02
N ALA A 36 -5.29 -9.91 -1.23
CA ALA A 36 -6.53 -10.56 -1.62
C ALA A 36 -6.23 -11.64 -2.66
N PRO A 37 -7.01 -12.73 -2.69
CA PRO A 37 -6.94 -13.71 -3.76
C PRO A 37 -7.27 -13.07 -5.11
N GLU A 38 -6.77 -13.68 -6.18
CA GLU A 38 -7.01 -13.23 -7.55
C GLU A 38 -8.51 -13.11 -7.86
N GLY A 39 -8.90 -12.01 -8.53
CA GLY A 39 -10.28 -11.75 -8.91
C GLY A 39 -11.16 -11.21 -7.78
N LYS A 40 -10.63 -10.97 -6.57
CA LYS A 40 -11.38 -10.31 -5.50
C LYS A 40 -11.63 -8.83 -5.79
N GLY A 41 -10.74 -8.18 -6.53
CA GLY A 41 -10.82 -6.76 -6.79
C GLY A 41 -10.32 -5.89 -5.63
N VAL A 42 -10.40 -4.57 -5.83
CA VAL A 42 -9.94 -3.57 -4.86
C VAL A 42 -11.06 -3.24 -3.88
N VAL A 43 -10.96 -3.75 -2.65
CA VAL A 43 -11.89 -3.44 -1.56
C VAL A 43 -11.24 -2.38 -0.67
N ALA A 44 -11.51 -1.12 -0.98
CA ALA A 44 -10.94 0.01 -0.25
C ALA A 44 -11.91 1.19 -0.17
N GLY A 45 -11.67 2.10 0.79
CA GLY A 45 -12.37 3.38 0.84
C GLY A 45 -12.08 4.23 -0.40
N SER A 46 -12.98 5.15 -0.76
CA SER A 46 -12.93 5.88 -2.03
C SER A 46 -11.56 6.50 -2.35
N CYS A 47 -10.95 7.21 -1.40
CA CYS A 47 -9.64 7.84 -1.59
C CYS A 47 -8.51 6.81 -1.78
N THR A 48 -8.47 5.78 -0.93
CA THR A 48 -7.45 4.73 -0.98
C THR A 48 -7.59 3.87 -2.24
N ARG A 49 -8.82 3.59 -2.66
CA ARG A 49 -9.12 2.84 -3.88
C ARG A 49 -8.51 3.48 -5.11
N SER A 50 -8.73 4.78 -5.32
CA SER A 50 -8.15 5.50 -6.47
C SER A 50 -6.62 5.43 -6.48
N VAL A 51 -5.98 5.54 -5.31
CA VAL A 51 -4.52 5.44 -5.20
C VAL A 51 -4.04 4.03 -5.55
N LEU A 52 -4.71 2.99 -5.06
CA LEU A 52 -4.35 1.59 -5.31
C LEU A 52 -4.58 1.19 -6.79
N GLU A 53 -5.69 1.64 -7.38
CA GLU A 53 -5.99 1.44 -8.81
C GLU A 53 -4.94 2.13 -9.69
N LEU A 54 -4.55 3.37 -9.35
CA LEU A 54 -3.46 4.09 -10.04
C LEU A 54 -2.09 3.44 -9.84
N ALA A 55 -1.88 2.77 -8.71
CA ALA A 55 -0.68 2.00 -8.44
C ALA A 55 -0.64 0.66 -9.23
N GLY A 56 -1.75 0.25 -9.86
CA GLY A 56 -1.84 -1.01 -10.60
C GLY A 56 -2.15 -2.23 -9.74
N LEU A 57 -2.56 -2.04 -8.48
CA LEU A 57 -3.03 -3.12 -7.63
C LEU A 57 -4.48 -3.43 -7.97
N ARG A 58 -4.75 -4.70 -8.32
CA ARG A 58 -6.11 -5.15 -8.67
C ARG A 58 -6.78 -5.88 -7.53
N ASP A 59 -6.02 -6.60 -6.71
CA ASP A 59 -6.57 -7.47 -5.68
C ASP A 59 -6.00 -7.06 -4.33
N VAL A 60 -6.70 -6.20 -3.61
CA VAL A 60 -6.25 -5.73 -2.29
C VAL A 60 -7.43 -5.33 -1.43
N VAL A 61 -7.38 -5.70 -0.16
CA VAL A 61 -8.39 -5.31 0.83
C VAL A 61 -7.76 -4.32 1.79
N THR A 62 -8.43 -3.20 2.03
CA THR A 62 -8.01 -2.22 3.03
C THR A 62 -9.11 -1.94 4.02
N LYS A 63 -8.72 -1.64 5.26
CA LYS A 63 -9.63 -1.28 6.34
C LYS A 63 -9.05 -0.09 7.10
N ASN A 64 -9.82 0.99 7.21
CA ASN A 64 -9.47 2.08 8.09
C ASN A 64 -9.74 1.67 9.55
N LEU A 65 -8.73 1.84 10.40
CA LEU A 65 -8.75 1.55 11.84
C LEU A 65 -8.56 2.81 12.69
N GLY A 66 -8.43 3.98 12.08
CA GLY A 66 -8.20 5.25 12.77
C GLY A 66 -9.00 6.39 12.16
N SER A 67 -8.39 7.58 12.14
CA SER A 67 -9.06 8.79 11.67
C SER A 67 -9.48 8.72 10.19
N ASN A 68 -10.65 9.25 9.88
CA ASN A 68 -11.22 9.28 8.53
C ASN A 68 -10.75 10.47 7.67
N ASN A 69 -9.66 11.14 8.05
CA ASN A 69 -9.16 12.30 7.29
C ASN A 69 -8.62 11.87 5.92
N ARG A 70 -9.20 12.39 4.83
CA ARG A 70 -8.90 11.95 3.45
C ARG A 70 -7.42 12.15 3.07
N ILE A 71 -6.85 13.30 3.42
CA ILE A 71 -5.45 13.62 3.12
C ILE A 71 -4.51 12.63 3.82
N ASN A 72 -4.76 12.35 5.10
CA ASN A 72 -3.93 11.44 5.87
C ASN A 72 -4.10 9.99 5.40
N GLN A 73 -5.29 9.57 4.97
CA GLN A 73 -5.49 8.24 4.38
C GLN A 73 -4.69 8.04 3.10
N VAL A 74 -4.66 9.04 2.21
CA VAL A 74 -3.84 8.97 0.99
C VAL A 74 -2.36 8.88 1.34
N LYS A 75 -1.87 9.72 2.27
CA LYS A 75 -0.48 9.68 2.74
C LYS A 75 -0.13 8.37 3.44
N ALA A 76 -1.02 7.84 4.27
CA ALA A 76 -0.89 6.53 4.89
C ALA A 76 -0.80 5.43 3.82
N THR A 77 -1.62 5.52 2.77
CA THR A 77 -1.60 4.56 1.65
C THR A 77 -0.24 4.54 0.97
N PHE A 78 0.30 5.72 0.63
CA PHE A 78 1.64 5.82 0.05
C PHE A 78 2.74 5.30 0.98
N LYS A 79 2.69 5.64 2.27
CA LYS A 79 3.63 5.10 3.27
C LYS A 79 3.54 3.58 3.38
N GLY A 80 2.33 3.02 3.28
CA GLY A 80 2.08 1.59 3.28
C GLY A 80 2.74 0.90 2.09
N LEU A 81 2.48 1.40 0.88
CA LEU A 81 3.09 0.88 -0.35
C LEU A 81 4.62 0.92 -0.29
N LEU A 82 5.19 2.03 0.18
CA LEU A 82 6.64 2.17 0.39
C LEU A 82 7.21 1.24 1.47
N SER A 83 6.38 0.84 2.44
CA SER A 83 6.78 -0.08 3.51
C SER A 83 6.71 -1.54 3.08
N LEU A 84 6.09 -1.86 1.93
CA LEU A 84 6.07 -3.21 1.39
C LEU A 84 7.51 -3.62 1.04
N ARG A 85 8.03 -4.58 1.82
CA ARG A 85 9.32 -5.23 1.56
C ARG A 85 9.09 -6.70 1.25
N ASN A 86 9.72 -7.22 0.19
CA ASN A 86 9.73 -8.65 -0.01
C ASN A 86 10.55 -9.32 1.11
N ARG A 87 9.98 -10.39 1.69
CA ARG A 87 10.64 -11.22 2.71
C ARG A 87 12.02 -11.68 2.23
N LYS A 88 12.19 -11.99 0.94
CA LYS A 88 13.48 -12.34 0.32
C LYS A 88 14.54 -11.24 0.47
N LYS A 89 14.17 -9.97 0.29
CA LYS A 89 15.07 -8.81 0.45
C LYS A 89 15.44 -8.57 1.92
N THR A 90 14.51 -8.83 2.84
CA THR A 90 14.74 -8.68 4.29
C THR A 90 15.60 -9.81 4.85
N LEU A 91 15.40 -11.04 4.36
CA LEU A 91 16.22 -12.21 4.70
C LEU A 91 17.67 -12.02 4.21
N ALA A 92 17.87 -11.56 2.97
CA ALA A 92 19.19 -11.24 2.44
C ALA A 92 19.91 -10.13 3.22
N LYS A 93 19.18 -9.14 3.76
CA LYS A 93 19.75 -8.11 4.65
C LYS A 93 20.09 -8.61 6.07
N ARG A 94 19.46 -9.69 6.53
CA ARG A 94 19.65 -10.26 7.88
C ARG A 94 20.61 -11.45 7.93
N GLY A 95 20.93 -12.06 6.79
CA GLY A 95 21.69 -13.31 6.69
C GLY A 95 23.20 -13.17 6.47
N ARG A 96 23.86 -12.19 7.07
CA ARG A 96 25.33 -12.17 7.24
C ARG A 96 25.69 -11.56 8.59
N GLY A 97 25.76 -12.44 9.59
CA GLY A 97 26.41 -12.24 10.88
C GLY A 97 27.00 -13.59 11.26
#